data_AF-A0A7Y5VQB8-F1
#
_entry.id   AF-A0A7Y5VQB8-F1
#
_cell.length_a   1.000
_cell.length_b   1.000
_cell.length_c   1.000
_cell.angle_alpha   90.00
_cell.angle_beta   90.00
_cell.angle_gamma   90.00
#
_symmetry.space_group_name_H-M   'P 1'
#
loop_
_entity.id
_entity.type
_entity.pdbx_description
1 polymer ?
#
loop_
_entity_poly.entity_id
_entity_poly.type
_entity_poly.pdbx_seq_one_letter_code
_entity_poly.pdbx_strand_id
1 'polypeptide(L)'
;VDKRYIGLVKGSLKNLEGEIVAPIARRDHAGKHSGRSKVDVGKGLKAAKPAITRYRVLSQAGNCSLVEFELITGRTHQIRAHLKHVGSALVGDDEYGDRTFNRYAKEKFGVARQFLHASQLRFKHPSTKKNIDVAAPLPEDLMCALDAAGFASDALPPALAQEFETNVRVLGSDEEE
;
A
#
# COMPACT_ATOMS: atom_id res chain seq x y z
N VAL A 1 15.59 4.80 -3.44
CA VAL A 1 14.94 3.68 -2.73
C VAL A 1 13.57 3.52 -3.34
N ASP A 2 13.33 2.41 -4.04
CA ASP A 2 12.02 2.03 -4.57
C ASP A 2 11.31 1.21 -3.49
N LYS A 3 10.07 1.58 -3.18
CA LYS A 3 9.22 0.94 -2.17
C LYS A 3 7.89 0.63 -2.81
N ARG A 4 7.55 -0.66 -2.87
CA ARG A 4 6.29 -1.13 -3.42
C ARG A 4 5.41 -1.75 -2.36
N TYR A 5 4.12 -1.57 -2.53
CA TYR A 5 3.10 -2.09 -1.64
C TYR A 5 1.99 -2.75 -2.44
N ILE A 6 1.40 -3.80 -1.90
CA ILE A 6 0.13 -4.35 -2.37
C ILE A 6 -0.97 -3.91 -1.42
N GLY A 7 -2.10 -3.46 -1.96
CA GLY A 7 -3.28 -3.19 -1.16
C GLY A 7 -4.58 -3.57 -1.87
N LEU A 8 -5.58 -3.89 -1.06
CA LEU A 8 -6.95 -4.07 -1.52
C LEU A 8 -7.72 -2.78 -1.23
N VAL A 9 -8.32 -2.18 -2.24
CA VAL A 9 -9.08 -0.93 -2.12
C VAL A 9 -10.55 -1.15 -2.42
N LYS A 10 -11.40 -0.40 -1.71
CA LYS A 10 -12.84 -0.36 -1.97
C LYS A 10 -13.11 0.32 -3.31
N GLY A 11 -13.92 -0.33 -4.11
CA GLY A 11 -14.41 0.13 -5.41
C GLY A 11 -13.50 -0.23 -6.57
N SER A 12 -13.96 0.10 -7.76
CA SER A 12 -13.19 0.00 -8.99
C SER A 12 -12.56 1.35 -9.30
N LEU A 13 -11.22 1.42 -9.26
CA LEU A 13 -10.51 2.59 -9.78
C LEU A 13 -10.78 2.70 -11.28
N LYS A 14 -11.22 3.88 -11.73
CA LYS A 14 -11.58 4.13 -13.14
C LYS A 14 -10.40 3.98 -14.09
N ASN A 15 -9.24 4.47 -13.65
CA ASN A 15 -7.99 4.31 -14.39
C ASN A 15 -7.23 3.13 -13.81
N LEU A 16 -6.70 2.27 -14.68
CA LEU A 16 -5.92 1.10 -14.26
C LEU A 16 -4.51 1.49 -13.80
N GLU A 17 -4.06 2.71 -14.07
CA GLU A 17 -2.83 3.26 -13.55
C GLU A 17 -2.95 4.78 -13.36
N GLY A 18 -2.12 5.34 -12.49
CA GLY A 18 -2.07 6.77 -12.29
C GLY A 18 -1.21 7.21 -11.13
N GLU A 19 -1.28 8.51 -10.85
CA GLU A 19 -0.54 9.15 -9.77
C GLU A 19 -1.48 10.00 -8.91
N ILE A 20 -1.38 9.86 -7.60
CA ILE A 20 -2.06 10.71 -6.62
C ILE A 20 -1.05 11.74 -6.13
N VAL A 21 -1.21 12.98 -6.61
CA VAL A 21 -0.36 14.13 -6.24
C VAL A 21 -1.15 15.06 -5.32
N ALA A 22 -1.02 14.84 -4.02
CA ALA A 22 -1.70 15.66 -3.03
C ALA A 22 -0.85 15.81 -1.77
N PRO A 23 -0.56 17.05 -1.32
CA PRO A 23 0.30 17.26 -0.16
C PRO A 23 -0.39 16.79 1.14
N ILE A 24 0.43 16.37 2.09
CA ILE A 24 -0.02 15.79 3.36
C ILE A 24 0.52 16.63 4.51
N ALA A 25 -0.36 17.04 5.42
CA ALA A 25 -0.03 17.70 6.67
C ALA A 25 -0.31 16.77 7.85
N ARG A 26 0.49 16.87 8.91
CA ARG A 26 0.12 16.26 10.20
C ARG A 26 -1.06 17.03 10.78
N ARG A 27 -1.99 16.32 11.38
CA ARG A 27 -3.07 16.94 12.13
C ARG A 27 -2.56 17.29 13.52
N ASP A 28 -2.32 18.58 13.76
CA ASP A 28 -1.92 19.07 15.07
C ASP A 28 -3.13 19.06 16.01
N HIS A 29 -3.26 18.01 16.82
CA HIS A 29 -4.24 18.00 17.91
C HIS A 29 -3.67 18.80 19.08
N ALA A 30 -4.01 20.09 19.16
CA ALA A 30 -3.95 20.85 20.41
C ALA A 30 -5.04 20.31 21.35
N GLY A 31 -4.79 19.16 21.98
CA GLY A 31 -5.64 18.60 23.04
C GLY A 31 -6.07 17.15 22.84
N LYS A 32 -5.69 16.34 23.84
CA LYS A 32 -6.33 15.09 24.33
C LYS A 32 -6.13 13.76 23.57
N HIS A 33 -5.31 12.92 24.20
CA HIS A 33 -5.50 11.49 24.54
C HIS A 33 -5.54 10.38 23.47
N SER A 34 -5.23 10.64 22.21
CA SER A 34 -4.98 9.55 21.26
C SER A 34 -3.52 9.66 20.79
N GLY A 35 -2.62 8.79 21.25
CA GLY A 35 -1.22 8.74 20.79
C GLY A 35 -1.06 8.37 19.29
N ARG A 36 -2.10 8.50 18.47
CA ARG A 36 -2.12 8.18 17.04
C ARG A 36 -1.91 9.45 16.22
N SER A 37 -0.85 9.47 15.43
CA SER A 37 -0.55 10.57 14.49
C SER A 37 -1.47 10.48 13.27
N LYS A 38 -2.49 11.34 13.20
CA LYS A 38 -3.36 11.45 12.03
C LYS A 38 -2.81 12.46 11.02
N VAL A 39 -3.17 12.32 9.75
CA VAL A 39 -2.79 13.23 8.68
C VAL A 39 -3.99 13.65 7.84
N ASP A 40 -3.87 14.84 7.25
CA ASP A 40 -4.85 15.40 6.33
C ASP A 40 -4.22 15.64 4.95
N VAL A 41 -5.04 15.51 3.90
CA VAL A 41 -4.63 15.66 2.50
C VAL A 41 -5.31 16.89 1.92
N GLY A 42 -4.54 17.82 1.34
CA GLY A 42 -5.12 19.00 0.71
C GLY A 42 -4.15 20.17 0.56
N LYS A 43 -4.39 21.00 -0.46
CA LYS A 43 -3.68 22.27 -0.65
C LYS A 43 -4.14 23.27 0.43
N GLY A 44 -3.22 24.12 0.92
CA GLY A 44 -3.52 25.14 1.93
C GLY A 44 -3.50 24.67 3.38
N LEU A 45 -3.24 23.38 3.65
CA LEU A 45 -3.01 22.90 5.00
C LEU A 45 -1.68 23.44 5.54
N LYS A 46 -1.68 23.95 6.78
CA LYS A 46 -0.47 24.45 7.44
C LYS A 46 0.57 23.33 7.50
N ALA A 47 1.81 23.64 7.11
CA ALA A 47 2.94 22.70 7.09
C ALA A 47 2.72 21.42 6.24
N ALA A 48 1.83 21.46 5.24
CA ALA A 48 1.69 20.36 4.29
C ALA A 48 2.97 20.12 3.50
N LYS A 49 3.35 18.85 3.35
CA LYS A 49 4.53 18.44 2.59
C LYS A 49 4.09 17.75 1.30
N PRO A 50 4.81 17.96 0.18
CA PRO A 50 4.56 17.23 -1.05
C PRO A 50 4.55 15.72 -0.82
N ALA A 51 3.53 15.06 -1.38
CA ALA A 51 3.38 13.62 -1.34
C ALA A 51 2.86 13.11 -2.68
N ILE A 52 3.50 12.05 -3.18
CA ILE A 52 3.24 11.44 -4.48
C ILE A 52 3.20 9.92 -4.31
N THR A 53 2.09 9.31 -4.70
CA THR A 53 1.87 7.87 -4.72
C THR A 53 1.45 7.47 -6.14
N ARG A 54 2.23 6.60 -6.78
CA ARG A 54 1.79 5.97 -8.04
C ARG A 54 1.08 4.68 -7.75
N TYR A 55 0.17 4.30 -8.62
CA TYR A 55 -0.57 3.06 -8.48
C TYR A 55 -0.80 2.39 -9.84
N ARG A 56 -0.92 1.06 -9.80
CA ARG A 56 -1.34 0.21 -10.90
C ARG A 56 -2.31 -0.83 -10.37
N VAL A 57 -3.49 -0.89 -10.95
CA VAL A 57 -4.51 -1.91 -10.71
C VAL A 57 -4.01 -3.22 -11.32
N LEU A 58 -3.87 -4.24 -10.48
CA LEU A 58 -3.46 -5.57 -10.89
C LEU A 58 -4.67 -6.40 -11.33
N SER A 59 -5.77 -6.27 -10.59
CA SER A 59 -7.02 -6.96 -10.89
C SER A 59 -8.20 -6.25 -10.21
N GLN A 60 -9.42 -6.52 -10.67
CA GLN A 60 -10.66 -6.03 -10.08
C GLN A 60 -11.66 -7.18 -9.94
N ALA A 61 -12.27 -7.31 -8.77
CA ALA A 61 -13.28 -8.30 -8.49
C ALA A 61 -14.37 -7.70 -7.60
N GLY A 62 -15.63 -7.85 -8.03
CA GLY A 62 -16.78 -7.25 -7.36
C GLY A 62 -16.60 -5.75 -7.14
N ASN A 63 -16.67 -5.32 -5.87
CA ASN A 63 -16.51 -3.93 -5.46
C ASN A 63 -15.12 -3.66 -4.86
N CYS A 64 -14.09 -4.34 -5.32
CA CYS A 64 -12.71 -4.15 -4.88
C CYS A 64 -11.74 -4.07 -6.07
N SER A 65 -10.61 -3.38 -5.86
CA SER A 65 -9.44 -3.46 -6.75
C SER A 65 -8.23 -3.92 -5.96
N LEU A 66 -7.48 -4.87 -6.52
CA LEU A 66 -6.14 -5.24 -6.06
C LEU A 66 -5.14 -4.31 -6.75
N VAL A 67 -4.32 -3.60 -5.96
CA VAL A 67 -3.51 -2.49 -6.46
C VAL A 67 -2.07 -2.61 -5.96
N GLU A 68 -1.13 -2.42 -6.87
CA GLU A 68 0.28 -2.15 -6.56
C GLU A 68 0.48 -0.64 -6.41
N PHE A 69 1.15 -0.22 -5.35
CA PHE A 69 1.52 1.17 -5.09
C PHE A 69 3.03 1.34 -5.12
N GLU A 70 3.52 2.42 -5.72
CA GLU A 70 4.90 2.88 -5.65
C GLU A 70 4.96 4.20 -4.88
N LEU A 71 5.78 4.23 -3.83
CA LEU A 71 5.97 5.41 -2.99
C LEU A 71 7.13 6.28 -3.44
N ILE A 72 6.84 7.31 -4.24
CA ILE A 72 7.82 8.34 -4.65
C ILE A 72 8.27 9.18 -3.43
N THR A 73 7.34 9.50 -2.54
CA THR A 73 7.64 10.12 -1.23
C THR A 73 7.32 9.16 -0.07
N GLY A 74 7.63 9.54 1.17
CA GLY A 74 7.39 8.69 2.36
C GLY A 74 6.77 9.46 3.52
N ARG A 75 5.56 9.99 3.36
CA ARG A 75 4.84 10.67 4.44
C ARG A 75 4.09 9.69 5.33
N THR A 76 3.85 10.06 6.58
CA THR A 76 3.06 9.27 7.53
C THR A 76 1.68 8.97 6.91
N HIS A 77 1.28 7.70 6.92
CA HIS A 77 0.00 7.21 6.38
C HIS A 77 -0.27 7.58 4.91
N GLN A 78 0.76 7.85 4.11
CA GLN A 78 0.58 8.44 2.78
C GLN A 78 -0.41 7.69 1.87
N ILE A 79 -0.22 6.39 1.65
CA ILE A 79 -1.11 5.57 0.79
C ILE A 79 -2.55 5.64 1.33
N ARG A 80 -2.72 5.39 2.64
CA ARG A 80 -4.02 5.36 3.31
C ARG A 80 -4.78 6.69 3.17
N ALA A 81 -4.08 7.80 3.41
CA ALA A 81 -4.65 9.13 3.33
C ALA A 81 -4.97 9.54 1.88
N HIS A 82 -4.08 9.22 0.93
CA HIS A 82 -4.30 9.44 -0.50
C HIS A 82 -5.50 8.66 -1.03
N LEU A 83 -5.62 7.38 -0.69
CA LEU A 83 -6.73 6.52 -1.09
C LEU A 83 -8.09 7.04 -0.58
N LYS A 84 -8.13 7.47 0.69
CA LYS A 84 -9.31 8.16 1.22
C LYS A 84 -9.63 9.44 0.47
N HIS A 85 -8.61 10.25 0.16
CA HIS A 85 -8.77 11.51 -0.55
C HIS A 85 -9.39 11.34 -1.95
N VAL A 86 -9.02 10.28 -2.67
CA VAL A 86 -9.58 9.96 -3.99
C VAL A 86 -10.86 9.10 -3.93
N GLY A 87 -11.40 8.85 -2.73
CA GLY A 87 -12.66 8.13 -2.54
C GLY A 87 -12.58 6.60 -2.68
N SER A 88 -11.38 6.03 -2.78
CA SER A 88 -11.15 4.58 -2.94
C SER A 88 -10.37 4.04 -1.73
N ALA A 89 -10.99 4.10 -0.55
CA ALA A 89 -10.30 3.82 0.70
C ALA A 89 -9.82 2.36 0.82
N LEU A 90 -8.75 2.17 1.59
CA LEU A 90 -8.17 0.85 1.82
C LEU A 90 -9.12 -0.04 2.63
N VAL A 91 -9.24 -1.31 2.24
CA VAL A 91 -10.06 -2.30 2.95
C VAL A 91 -9.42 -2.63 4.31
N GLY A 92 -10.24 -2.68 5.37
CA GLY A 92 -9.80 -3.00 6.73
C GLY A 92 -9.07 -1.87 7.47
N ASP A 93 -9.03 -0.66 6.91
CA ASP A 93 -8.40 0.50 7.54
C ASP A 93 -9.35 1.21 8.52
N ASP A 94 -9.07 1.12 9.83
CA ASP A 94 -9.92 1.72 10.87
C ASP A 94 -9.91 3.26 10.91
N GLU A 95 -8.88 3.90 10.35
CA GLU A 95 -8.68 5.35 10.47
C GLU A 95 -9.07 6.11 9.20
N TYR A 96 -8.68 5.58 8.03
CA TYR A 96 -8.94 6.19 6.72
C TYR A 96 -9.93 5.38 5.87
N GLY A 97 -10.31 4.18 6.30
CA GLY A 97 -11.24 3.31 5.59
C GLY A 97 -12.71 3.72 5.70
N ASP A 98 -13.54 3.00 4.95
CA ASP A 98 -14.99 3.09 5.02
C ASP A 98 -15.52 2.12 6.08
N ARG A 99 -16.15 2.66 7.14
CA ARG A 99 -16.63 1.85 8.28
C ARG A 99 -17.67 0.82 7.90
N THR A 100 -18.58 1.15 6.97
CA THR A 100 -19.64 0.25 6.54
C THR A 100 -19.04 -0.87 5.70
N PHE A 101 -18.15 -0.51 4.77
CA PHE A 101 -17.45 -1.49 3.95
C PHE A 101 -16.51 -2.38 4.76
N ASN A 102 -15.80 -1.84 5.74
CA ASN A 102 -14.91 -2.63 6.60
C ASN A 102 -15.69 -3.65 7.43
N ARG A 103 -16.91 -3.34 7.89
CA ARG A 103 -17.77 -4.32 8.57
C ARG A 103 -18.12 -5.49 7.64
N TYR A 104 -18.59 -5.15 6.43
CA TYR A 104 -18.87 -6.13 5.38
C TYR A 104 -17.62 -6.98 5.05
N ALA A 105 -16.48 -6.34 4.82
CA ALA A 105 -15.23 -7.02 4.47
C ALA A 105 -14.71 -7.90 5.62
N LYS A 106 -14.88 -7.48 6.87
CA LYS A 106 -14.54 -8.32 8.03
C LYS A 106 -15.39 -9.59 8.08
N GLU A 107 -16.70 -9.46 7.82
CA GLU A 107 -17.64 -10.59 7.85
C GLU A 107 -17.51 -11.51 6.63
N LYS A 108 -17.25 -10.94 5.44
CA LYS A 108 -17.23 -11.69 4.17
C LYS A 108 -15.85 -12.12 3.72
N PHE A 109 -14.84 -11.29 3.95
CA PHE A 109 -13.46 -11.55 3.52
C PHE A 109 -12.56 -11.96 4.70
N GLY A 110 -13.05 -11.89 5.95
CA GLY A 110 -12.22 -12.21 7.12
C GLY A 110 -11.10 -11.21 7.40
N VAL A 111 -11.11 -10.04 6.76
CA VAL A 111 -10.04 -9.04 6.91
C VAL A 111 -10.05 -8.44 8.34
N ALA A 112 -8.95 -8.61 9.08
CA ALA A 112 -8.84 -8.19 10.47
C ALA A 112 -8.03 -6.90 10.69
N ARG A 113 -7.32 -6.43 9.66
CA ARG A 113 -6.45 -5.24 9.68
C ARG A 113 -6.46 -4.54 8.32
N GLN A 114 -5.79 -3.39 8.22
CA GLN A 114 -5.57 -2.73 6.94
C GLN A 114 -4.93 -3.70 5.93
N PHE A 115 -5.57 -3.88 4.78
CA PHE A 115 -5.04 -4.67 3.67
C PHE A 115 -4.02 -3.83 2.90
N LEU A 116 -2.86 -3.60 3.52
CA LEU A 116 -1.71 -2.95 2.92
C LEU A 116 -0.45 -3.66 3.37
N HIS A 117 0.30 -4.16 2.39
CA HIS A 117 1.49 -4.98 2.57
C HIS A 117 2.68 -4.34 1.87
N ALA A 118 3.80 -4.17 2.58
CA ALA A 118 5.05 -3.70 1.97
C ALA A 118 5.69 -4.87 1.24
N SER A 119 5.48 -4.94 -0.07
CA SER A 119 5.77 -6.12 -0.88
C SER A 119 7.18 -6.16 -1.42
N GLN A 120 7.79 -5.00 -1.68
CA GLN A 120 9.15 -4.94 -2.22
C GLN A 120 9.90 -3.69 -1.77
N LEU A 121 11.19 -3.84 -1.49
CA LEU A 121 12.12 -2.76 -1.19
C LEU A 121 13.40 -2.92 -2.01
N ARG A 122 13.70 -1.92 -2.85
CA ARG A 122 14.91 -1.85 -3.66
C ARG A 122 15.76 -0.65 -3.29
N PHE A 123 17.02 -0.87 -2.93
CA PHE A 123 17.93 0.20 -2.53
C PHE A 123 19.40 -0.14 -2.76
N LYS A 124 20.23 0.89 -2.84
CA LYS A 124 21.69 0.75 -2.86
C LYS A 124 22.19 0.62 -1.43
N HIS A 125 22.85 -0.49 -1.09
CA HIS A 125 23.39 -0.71 0.24
C HIS A 125 24.39 0.41 0.59
N PRO A 126 24.27 1.05 1.77
CA PRO A 126 25.03 2.27 2.08
C PRO A 126 26.54 2.03 2.11
N SER A 127 27.00 0.91 2.67
CA SER A 127 28.42 0.55 2.76
C SER A 127 28.93 -0.14 1.48
N THR A 128 28.36 -1.29 1.11
CA THR A 128 28.85 -2.12 -0.01
C THR A 128 28.52 -1.58 -1.40
N LYS A 129 27.65 -0.56 -1.52
CA LYS A 129 27.18 0.01 -2.79
C LYS A 129 26.48 -0.98 -3.74
N LYS A 130 26.27 -2.23 -3.33
CA LYS A 130 25.51 -3.21 -4.11
C LYS A 130 24.03 -2.87 -4.13
N ASN A 131 23.35 -3.21 -5.22
CA ASN A 131 21.91 -3.08 -5.32
C ASN A 131 21.25 -4.25 -4.58
N ILE A 132 20.38 -3.92 -3.62
CA ILE A 132 19.61 -4.87 -2.83
C ILE A 132 18.17 -4.81 -3.30
N ASP A 133 17.59 -5.97 -3.59
CA ASP A 133 16.18 -6.16 -3.87
C ASP A 133 15.61 -7.19 -2.89
N VAL A 134 14.67 -6.77 -2.06
CA VAL A 134 14.00 -7.62 -1.10
C VAL A 134 12.51 -7.66 -1.42
N ALA A 135 11.97 -8.86 -1.61
CA ALA A 135 10.54 -9.10 -1.72
C ALA A 135 10.02 -9.83 -0.48
N ALA A 136 8.84 -9.43 -0.02
CA ALA A 136 8.13 -10.09 1.08
C ALA A 136 6.82 -10.68 0.55
N PRO A 137 6.60 -12.00 0.65
CA PRO A 137 5.36 -12.60 0.18
C PRO A 137 4.15 -12.08 0.94
N LEU A 138 2.97 -12.16 0.31
CA LEU A 138 1.75 -11.74 0.97
C LEU A 138 1.48 -12.67 2.17
N PRO A 139 1.32 -12.14 3.40
CA PRO A 139 1.10 -12.98 4.57
C PRO A 139 -0.24 -13.71 4.47
N GLU A 140 -0.30 -14.91 5.08
CA GLU A 140 -1.43 -15.84 5.01
C GLU A 140 -2.77 -15.17 5.33
N ASP A 141 -2.80 -14.30 6.35
CA ASP A 141 -4.02 -13.58 6.76
C ASP A 141 -4.60 -12.69 5.63
N LEU A 142 -3.73 -12.06 4.85
CA LEU A 142 -4.14 -11.26 3.69
C LEU A 142 -4.40 -12.11 2.46
N MET A 143 -3.70 -13.23 2.29
CA MET A 143 -3.97 -14.17 1.19
C MET A 143 -5.37 -14.76 1.32
N CYS A 144 -5.73 -15.29 2.50
CA CYS A 144 -7.08 -15.81 2.75
C CYS A 144 -8.15 -14.74 2.52
N ALA A 145 -7.88 -13.49 2.91
CA ALA A 145 -8.80 -12.39 2.68
C ALA A 145 -8.92 -11.99 1.20
N LEU A 146 -7.84 -12.13 0.43
CA LEU A 146 -7.82 -11.89 -1.01
C LEU A 146 -8.66 -12.93 -1.76
N ASP A 147 -8.47 -14.21 -1.42
CA ASP A 147 -9.22 -15.33 -1.98
C ASP A 147 -10.72 -15.20 -1.67
N ALA A 148 -11.06 -14.89 -0.41
CA ALA A 148 -12.45 -14.67 0.01
C ALA A 148 -13.08 -13.43 -0.66
N ALA A 149 -12.28 -12.45 -1.08
CA ALA A 149 -12.72 -11.31 -1.88
C ALA A 149 -12.89 -11.62 -3.37
N GLY A 150 -12.61 -12.86 -3.81
CA GLY A 150 -12.83 -13.34 -5.17
C GLY A 150 -11.67 -13.06 -6.13
N PHE A 151 -10.47 -12.84 -5.62
CA PHE A 151 -9.26 -12.67 -6.44
C PHE A 151 -8.51 -13.99 -6.53
N ALA A 152 -7.98 -14.31 -7.70
CA ALA A 152 -7.10 -15.46 -7.87
C ALA A 152 -5.66 -15.09 -7.49
N SER A 153 -4.90 -16.08 -6.99
CA SER A 153 -3.51 -15.91 -6.56
C SER A 153 -2.56 -15.47 -7.69
N ASP A 154 -2.90 -15.78 -8.95
CA ASP A 154 -2.16 -15.36 -10.14
C ASP A 154 -2.31 -13.87 -10.48
N ALA A 155 -3.25 -13.17 -9.83
CA ALA A 155 -3.38 -11.72 -9.92
C ALA A 155 -2.24 -10.99 -9.19
N LEU A 156 -1.46 -11.68 -8.35
CA LEU A 156 -0.28 -11.13 -7.69
C LEU A 156 0.97 -11.32 -8.56
N PRO A 157 1.93 -10.36 -8.54
CA PRO A 157 3.26 -10.58 -9.09
C PRO A 157 3.85 -11.89 -8.56
N PRO A 158 4.51 -12.73 -9.39
CA PRO A 158 4.98 -14.06 -8.98
C PRO A 158 5.85 -14.07 -7.72
N ALA A 159 6.65 -13.01 -7.52
CA ALA A 159 7.49 -12.85 -6.32
C ALA A 159 6.71 -12.70 -5.00
N LEU A 160 5.40 -12.45 -5.07
CA LEU A 160 4.52 -12.24 -3.93
C LEU A 160 3.57 -13.42 -3.68
N ALA A 161 3.49 -14.36 -4.62
CA ALA A 161 2.63 -15.54 -4.57
C ALA A 161 3.30 -16.79 -3.98
N GLN A 162 4.60 -16.73 -3.64
CA GLN A 162 5.36 -17.87 -3.11
C GLN A 162 5.42 -17.85 -1.58
N GLU A 163 5.48 -19.03 -0.95
CA GLU A 163 5.53 -19.17 0.51
C GLU A 163 6.89 -18.74 1.10
N PHE A 164 6.81 -17.89 2.13
CA PHE A 164 7.73 -17.70 3.27
C PHE A 164 9.27 -17.61 3.10
N GLU A 165 9.84 -17.46 1.91
CA GLU A 165 11.22 -16.97 1.79
C GLU A 165 11.24 -15.49 1.42
N THR A 166 11.73 -14.65 2.35
CA THR A 166 12.12 -13.28 2.01
C THR A 166 13.29 -13.37 1.05
N ASN A 167 13.00 -13.23 -0.23
CA ASN A 167 13.99 -13.34 -1.30
C ASN A 167 14.84 -12.07 -1.31
N VAL A 168 16.00 -12.13 -0.65
CA VAL A 168 17.03 -11.09 -0.75
C VAL A 168 17.89 -11.40 -1.97
N ARG A 169 17.75 -10.58 -3.02
CA ARG A 169 18.60 -10.63 -4.20
C ARG A 169 19.62 -9.50 -4.13
N VAL A 170 20.89 -9.85 -4.17
CA VAL A 170 21.97 -8.89 -4.40
C VAL A 170 22.16 -8.81 -5.91
N LEU A 171 21.71 -7.71 -6.51
CA LEU A 171 21.94 -7.46 -7.93
C LEU A 171 23.41 -7.05 -8.08
N GLY A 172 24.26 -8.00 -8.45
CA GLY A 172 25.64 -7.79 -8.84
C GLY A 172 25.70 -7.33 -10.30
N SER A 173 26.59 -6.38 -10.56
CA SER A 173 27.08 -6.06 -11.90
C SER A 173 27.56 -7.35 -12.56
N ASP A 174 26.99 -7.71 -13.70
CA ASP A 174 27.68 -8.56 -14.64
C ASP A 174 29.07 -7.94 -14.88
N GLU A 175 30.07 -8.82 -14.86
CA GLU A 175 31.45 -8.48 -15.17
C GLU A 175 31.51 -7.83 -16.55
N GLU A 176 32.04 -6.60 -16.62
CA GLU A 176 32.76 -6.17 -17.81
C GLU A 176 34.25 -6.21 -17.44
N GLU A 177 34.86 -7.30 -17.89
CA GLU A 177 36.29 -7.53 -18.03
C GLU A 177 36.90 -6.61 -19.10
#